data_AF-A0A0R0M733-F1
#
_entry.id   AF-A0A0R0M733-F1
#
_cell.length_a   1.000
_cell.length_b   1.000
_cell.length_c   1.000
_cell.angle_alpha   90.00
_cell.angle_beta   90.00
_cell.angle_gamma   90.00
#
_symmetry.space_group_name_H-M   'P 1'
#
loop_
_entity.id
_entity.type
_entity.pdbx_description
1 polymer ?
#
loop_
_entity_poly.entity_id
_entity_poly.type
_entity_poly.pdbx_seq_one_letter_code
_entity_poly.pdbx_strand_id
1 'polypeptide(L)'
;MNYQIARKLLIDQTETTRDTLLNRLRQGKWPIPGQITSILLALKLVFESLKDVNTIDKELAWSLHKLGSKCLEILTMELKSDTEWPPLLKEDLQRITLAVESIFSGTWETKK
;
A
#
# COMPACT_ATOMS: atom_id res chain seq x y z
N MET A 1 -12.41 -11.78 -0.38
CA MET A 1 -10.96 -12.01 -0.57
C MET A 1 -10.46 -12.84 0.60
N ASN A 2 -9.60 -13.85 0.38
CA ASN A 2 -8.93 -14.60 1.45
C ASN A 2 -7.47 -14.13 1.60
N TYR A 3 -6.78 -14.58 2.65
CA TYR A 3 -5.40 -14.18 2.94
C TYR A 3 -4.45 -14.41 1.75
N GLN A 4 -4.54 -15.56 1.08
CA GLN A 4 -3.67 -15.91 -0.04
C GLN A 4 -3.85 -14.94 -1.22
N ILE A 5 -5.10 -14.56 -1.52
CA ILE A 5 -5.40 -13.57 -2.57
C ILE A 5 -4.89 -12.18 -2.16
N ALA A 6 -5.08 -11.77 -0.91
CA ALA A 6 -4.58 -10.48 -0.42
C ALA A 6 -3.05 -10.39 -0.43
N ARG A 7 -2.38 -11.44 0.07
CA ARG A 7 -0.91 -11.57 0.04
C ARG A 7 -0.40 -11.46 -1.38
N LYS A 8 -0.96 -12.24 -2.31
CA LYS A 8 -0.57 -12.21 -3.72
C LYS A 8 -0.80 -10.84 -4.34
N LEU A 9 -1.93 -10.19 -4.06
CA LEU A 9 -2.23 -8.85 -4.56
C LEU A 9 -1.16 -7.84 -4.11
N LEU A 10 -0.77 -7.85 -2.84
CA LEU A 10 0.24 -6.91 -2.32
C LEU A 10 1.62 -7.15 -2.93
N ILE A 11 2.02 -8.41 -3.10
CA ILE A 11 3.26 -8.77 -3.80
C ILE A 11 3.21 -8.26 -5.24
N ASP A 12 2.17 -8.62 -5.99
CA ASP A 12 1.99 -8.24 -7.39
C ASP A 12 1.96 -6.69 -7.56
N GLN A 13 1.42 -5.94 -6.58
CA GLN A 13 1.43 -4.45 -6.60
C GLN A 13 2.80 -3.82 -6.33
N THR A 14 3.77 -4.61 -5.86
CA THR A 14 5.13 -4.14 -5.60
C THR A 14 6.13 -4.62 -6.64
N GLU A 15 5.69 -5.44 -7.59
CA GLU A 15 6.48 -5.85 -8.74
C GLU A 15 6.74 -4.68 -9.71
N THR A 16 7.77 -4.85 -10.55
CA THR A 16 8.20 -3.81 -11.51
C THR A 16 7.36 -3.82 -12.81
N THR A 17 6.24 -4.54 -12.81
CA THR A 17 5.34 -4.69 -13.98
C THR A 17 4.59 -3.40 -14.30
N ARG A 18 4.08 -3.31 -15.54
CA ARG A 18 3.21 -2.20 -15.97
C ARG A 18 1.92 -2.25 -15.14
N ASP A 19 1.46 -1.07 -14.71
CA ASP A 19 0.17 -0.82 -14.03
C ASP A 19 0.06 -1.01 -12.50
N THR A 20 1.17 -1.21 -11.78
CA THR A 20 1.14 -1.11 -10.30
C THR A 20 0.95 0.32 -9.81
N LEU A 21 0.39 0.49 -8.61
CA LEU A 21 0.11 1.82 -8.02
C LEU A 21 1.36 2.70 -8.04
N LEU A 22 2.47 2.17 -7.51
CA LEU A 22 3.73 2.90 -7.40
C LEU A 22 4.31 3.28 -8.77
N ASN A 23 4.23 2.39 -9.76
CA ASN A 23 4.73 2.68 -11.10
C ASN A 23 3.88 3.73 -11.81
N ARG A 24 2.55 3.72 -11.62
CA ARG A 24 1.65 4.73 -12.19
C ARG A 24 1.91 6.11 -11.58
N LEU A 25 1.99 6.20 -10.26
CA LEU A 25 2.28 7.45 -9.56
C LEU A 25 3.65 8.01 -9.95
N ARG A 26 4.68 7.16 -10.06
CA ARG A 26 6.01 7.59 -10.56
C ARG A 26 5.98 8.12 -11.99
N GLN A 27 5.03 7.69 -12.82
CA GLN A 27 4.84 8.16 -14.19
C GLN A 27 3.94 9.41 -14.29
N GLY A 28 3.51 10.00 -13.17
CA GLY A 28 2.53 11.09 -13.20
C GLY A 28 1.12 10.64 -13.59
N LYS A 29 0.83 9.34 -13.52
CA LYS A 29 -0.47 8.77 -13.91
C LYS A 29 -1.33 8.51 -12.69
N TRP A 30 -2.63 8.71 -12.87
CA TRP A 30 -3.63 8.38 -11.87
C TRP A 30 -3.65 6.87 -11.57
N PRO A 31 -3.94 6.46 -10.34
CA PRO A 31 -4.23 5.06 -10.00
C PRO A 31 -5.34 4.48 -10.88
N ILE A 32 -5.35 3.16 -11.06
CA ILE A 32 -6.47 2.49 -11.71
C ILE A 32 -7.69 2.56 -10.78
N PRO A 33 -8.92 2.79 -11.30
CA PRO A 33 -10.12 2.75 -10.49
C PRO A 33 -10.21 1.49 -9.62
N GLY A 34 -10.43 1.67 -8.31
CA GLY A 34 -10.50 0.57 -7.35
C GLY A 34 -9.15 -0.03 -6.91
N GLN A 35 -8.02 0.38 -7.49
CA GLN A 35 -6.68 -0.14 -7.14
C GLN A 35 -6.31 0.16 -5.68
N ILE A 36 -6.47 1.42 -5.26
CA ILE A 36 -6.20 1.85 -3.89
C ILE A 36 -7.12 1.10 -2.91
N THR A 37 -8.42 1.03 -3.20
CA THR A 37 -9.38 0.29 -2.37
C THR A 37 -8.98 -1.18 -2.23
N SER A 38 -8.59 -1.82 -3.33
CA SER A 38 -8.16 -3.23 -3.32
C SER A 38 -6.90 -3.43 -2.47
N ILE A 39 -5.93 -2.51 -2.54
CA ILE A 39 -4.73 -2.51 -1.70
C ILE A 39 -5.09 -2.35 -0.23
N LEU A 40 -5.91 -1.37 0.13
CA LEU A 40 -6.32 -1.13 1.52
C LEU A 40 -7.08 -2.32 2.11
N LEU A 41 -7.99 -2.93 1.33
CA LEU A 41 -8.69 -4.15 1.73
C LEU A 41 -7.72 -5.32 1.93
N ALA A 42 -6.71 -5.45 1.07
CA ALA A 42 -5.69 -6.49 1.20
C ALA A 42 -4.83 -6.29 2.45
N LEU A 43 -4.41 -5.05 2.73
CA LEU A 43 -3.66 -4.70 3.94
C LEU A 43 -4.47 -5.02 5.21
N LYS A 44 -5.75 -4.66 5.24
CA LYS A 44 -6.63 -4.98 6.38
C LYS A 44 -6.75 -6.49 6.58
N LEU A 45 -6.95 -7.25 5.50
CA LEU A 45 -7.08 -8.70 5.60
C LEU A 45 -5.77 -9.37 6.03
N VAL A 46 -4.63 -8.92 5.52
CA VAL A 46 -3.30 -9.40 5.93
C VAL A 46 -3.07 -9.10 7.41
N PHE A 47 -3.40 -7.91 7.88
CA PHE A 47 -3.35 -7.59 9.32
C PHE A 47 -4.20 -8.55 10.14
N GLU A 48 -5.48 -8.72 9.81
CA GLU A 48 -6.36 -9.62 10.57
C GLU A 48 -5.90 -11.08 10.55
N SER A 49 -5.23 -11.50 9.49
CA SER A 49 -4.71 -12.87 9.35
C SER A 49 -3.39 -13.07 10.10
N LEU A 50 -2.62 -12.00 10.33
CA LEU A 50 -1.31 -12.04 10.98
C LEU A 50 -1.33 -11.57 12.44
N LYS A 51 -2.43 -11.03 12.96
CA LYS A 51 -2.50 -10.44 14.32
C LYS A 51 -2.11 -11.40 15.45
N ASP A 52 -2.34 -12.70 15.27
CA ASP A 52 -2.01 -13.74 16.26
C ASP A 52 -0.71 -14.49 15.90
N VAL A 53 0.02 -14.04 14.87
CA VAL A 53 1.20 -14.70 14.31
C VAL A 53 2.43 -13.80 14.41
N ASN A 54 3.50 -14.28 15.05
CA ASN A 54 4.73 -13.50 15.27
C ASN A 54 5.73 -13.56 14.10
N THR A 55 5.34 -14.16 12.98
CA THR A 55 6.21 -14.35 11.82
C THR A 55 5.50 -13.90 10.56
N ILE A 56 6.23 -13.17 9.73
CA ILE A 56 5.83 -12.82 8.38
C ILE A 56 6.84 -13.43 7.40
N ASP A 57 6.36 -13.99 6.30
CA ASP A 57 7.28 -14.51 5.29
C ASP A 57 8.05 -13.35 4.63
N LYS A 58 9.28 -13.63 4.21
CA LYS A 58 10.22 -12.59 3.73
C LYS A 58 9.71 -11.85 2.49
N GLU A 59 9.00 -12.54 1.60
CA GLU A 59 8.49 -11.96 0.35
C GLU A 59 7.38 -10.94 0.65
N LEU A 60 6.43 -11.31 1.51
CA LEU A 60 5.38 -10.38 1.95
C LEU A 60 5.97 -9.23 2.77
N ALA A 61 6.89 -9.50 3.69
CA ALA A 61 7.55 -8.46 4.48
C ALA A 61 8.25 -7.42 3.60
N TRP A 62 8.99 -7.89 2.58
CA TRP A 62 9.67 -7.01 1.63
C TRP A 62 8.69 -6.18 0.79
N SER A 63 7.60 -6.81 0.34
CA SER A 63 6.55 -6.14 -0.43
C SER A 63 5.89 -5.02 0.38
N LEU A 64 5.52 -5.31 1.64
CA LEU A 64 4.95 -4.32 2.56
C LEU A 64 5.91 -3.16 2.82
N HIS A 65 7.19 -3.46 3.11
CA HIS A 65 8.22 -2.44 3.30
C HIS A 65 8.36 -1.53 2.06
N LYS A 66 8.41 -2.12 0.86
CA LYS A 66 8.49 -1.39 -0.41
C LYS A 66 7.26 -0.52 -0.63
N LEU A 67 6.06 -1.03 -0.33
CA LEU A 67 4.81 -0.29 -0.46
C LEU A 67 4.78 0.94 0.47
N GLY A 68 5.02 0.74 1.77
CA GLY A 68 5.00 1.84 2.74
C GLY A 68 6.06 2.90 2.47
N SER A 69 7.32 2.48 2.24
CA SER A 69 8.43 3.40 1.98
C SER A 69 8.22 4.23 0.70
N LYS A 70 7.72 3.61 -0.38
CA LYS A 70 7.48 4.32 -1.64
C LYS A 70 6.27 5.24 -1.57
N CYS A 71 5.21 4.89 -0.83
CA CYS A 71 4.11 5.81 -0.56
C CYS A 71 4.62 7.06 0.19
N LEU A 72 5.47 6.90 1.20
CA LEU A 72 6.11 8.02 1.91
C LEU A 72 7.02 8.86 1.00
N GLU A 73 7.83 8.23 0.15
CA GLU A 73 8.66 8.95 -0.83
C GLU A 73 7.80 9.83 -1.75
N ILE A 74 6.70 9.29 -2.28
CA ILE A 74 5.77 10.04 -3.13
C ILE A 74 5.12 11.21 -2.37
N LEU A 75 4.76 11.02 -1.10
CA LEU A 75 4.20 12.07 -0.25
C LEU A 75 5.21 13.19 0.03
N THR A 76 6.49 12.85 0.23
CA THR A 76 7.57 13.78 0.62
C THR A 76 8.24 14.47 -0.55
N MET A 77 8.24 13.86 -1.74
CA MET A 77 8.64 14.54 -2.98
C MET A 77 7.78 15.76 -3.26
N GLU A 78 6.65 15.91 -2.53
CA GLU A 78 5.50 16.72 -2.85
C GLU A 78 5.02 16.36 -4.26
N LEU A 79 3.73 16.48 -4.50
CA LEU A 79 3.23 16.44 -5.87
C LEU A 79 3.67 17.75 -6.57
N LYS A 80 5.00 18.00 -6.67
CA LYS A 80 5.68 19.20 -7.21
C LYS A 80 5.53 19.35 -8.72
N SER A 81 4.66 18.58 -9.30
CA SER A 81 4.35 18.59 -10.72
C SER A 81 3.08 19.40 -10.92
N ASP A 82 3.00 20.14 -12.03
CA ASP A 82 1.76 20.70 -12.61
C ASP A 82 0.68 19.64 -12.94
N THR A 83 0.83 18.42 -12.43
CA THR A 83 -0.12 17.33 -12.57
C THR A 83 -1.24 17.53 -11.55
N GLU A 84 -2.46 17.64 -12.04
CA GLU A 84 -3.65 17.58 -11.21
C GLU A 84 -3.88 16.13 -10.74
N TRP A 85 -3.74 15.93 -9.45
CA TRP A 85 -3.88 14.62 -8.84
C TRP A 85 -5.30 14.39 -8.33
N PRO A 86 -5.76 13.13 -8.24
CA PRO A 86 -7.07 12.85 -7.68
C PRO A 86 -7.24 13.47 -6.29
N PRO A 87 -8.41 14.03 -5.98
CA PRO A 87 -8.72 14.42 -4.61
C PRO A 87 -8.56 13.18 -3.71
N LEU A 88 -8.05 13.37 -2.51
CA LEU A 88 -7.80 12.31 -1.51
C LEU A 88 -6.60 11.39 -1.76
N LEU A 89 -5.85 11.54 -2.87
CA LEU A 89 -4.69 10.67 -3.13
C LEU A 89 -3.67 10.72 -1.97
N LYS A 90 -3.44 11.91 -1.42
CA LYS A 90 -2.52 12.10 -0.29
C LYS A 90 -2.99 11.31 0.94
N GLU A 91 -4.27 11.43 1.27
CA GLU A 91 -4.91 10.73 2.38
C GLU A 91 -4.88 9.22 2.17
N ASP A 92 -5.07 8.75 0.95
CA ASP A 92 -5.01 7.33 0.60
C ASP A 92 -3.61 6.75 0.74
N LEU A 93 -2.57 7.47 0.27
CA LEU A 93 -1.18 7.05 0.46
C LEU A 93 -0.78 7.03 1.95
N GLN A 94 -1.30 7.98 2.74
CA GLN A 94 -1.13 7.96 4.19
C GLN A 94 -1.83 6.76 4.82
N ARG A 95 -3.06 6.41 4.41
CA ARG A 95 -3.77 5.23 4.88
C ARG A 95 -3.02 3.94 4.55
N ILE A 96 -2.45 3.84 3.34
CA ILE A 96 -1.63 2.69 2.94
C ILE A 96 -0.40 2.57 3.86
N THR A 97 0.30 3.69 4.07
CA THR A 97 1.49 3.73 4.94
C THR A 97 1.15 3.29 6.36
N LEU A 98 0.10 3.86 6.96
CA LEU A 98 -0.36 3.50 8.31
C LEU A 98 -0.77 2.03 8.40
N ALA A 99 -1.48 1.51 7.39
CA ALA A 99 -1.89 0.11 7.38
C ALA A 99 -0.69 -0.85 7.28
N VAL A 100 0.38 -0.48 6.56
CA VAL A 100 1.65 -1.22 6.54
C VAL A 100 2.30 -1.19 7.93
N GLU A 101 2.39 -0.03 8.57
CA GLU A 101 2.92 0.10 9.93
C GLU A 101 2.13 -0.75 10.93
N SER A 102 0.79 -0.78 10.81
CA SER A 102 -0.08 -1.60 11.63
C SER A 102 0.18 -3.10 11.51
N ILE A 103 0.53 -3.59 10.31
CA ILE A 103 0.89 -5.00 10.12
C ILE A 103 2.17 -5.33 10.88
N PHE A 104 3.17 -4.44 10.85
CA PHE A 104 4.43 -4.67 11.55
C PHE A 104 4.34 -4.44 13.07
N SER A 105 3.50 -3.52 13.53
CA SER A 105 3.32 -3.23 14.97
C SER A 105 2.34 -4.17 15.67
N GLY A 106 1.49 -4.87 14.92
CA GLY A 106 0.40 -5.68 15.46
C GLY A 106 -0.78 -4.86 16.01
N THR A 107 -0.74 -3.52 15.90
CA THR A 107 -1.82 -2.63 16.35
C THR A 107 -2.42 -1.91 15.14
N TRP A 108 -3.73 -2.07 14.94
CA TRP A 108 -4.43 -1.38 13.84
C TRP A 108 -4.63 0.09 14.18
N GLU A 109 -3.90 0.96 13.49
CA GLU A 109 -3.99 2.40 13.64
C GLU A 109 -5.10 2.93 12.74
N THR A 110 -6.14 3.49 13.35
CA THR A 110 -7.09 4.36 12.64
C THR A 110 -6.69 5.80 12.94
N LYS A 111 -6.47 6.64 11.92
CA LYS A 111 -6.15 8.07 12.10
C LYS A 111 -6.97 8.66 13.27
N LYS A 112 -6.28 9.28 14.23
CA LYS A 112 -6.87 10.20 15.20
C LYS A 112 -7.40 11.45 14.50
#